data_AF-A0A224Z3E3-F1
#
_entry.id   AF-A0A224Z3E3-F1
#
_cell.length_a   1.000
_cell.length_b   1.000
_cell.length_c   1.000
_cell.angle_alpha   90.00
_cell.angle_beta   90.00
_cell.angle_gamma   90.00
#
_symmetry.space_group_name_H-M   'P 1'
#
loop_
_entity.id
_entity.type
_entity.pdbx_description
1 polymer ?
#
loop_
_entity_poly.entity_id
_entity_poly.type
_entity_poly.pdbx_seq_one_letter_code
_entity_poly.pdbx_strand_id
1 'polypeptide(L)'
;MSLSADIGSVLTGLPDDFEKGGVVAATSVLHQRANEIRQQRVNWQSYLQSQMITQEDYNFIVALDQSTTPESRANLLKQQRLQSAKTFFNMLGHISRDQTIQYILILIDEMLQEDKSRVEIFKEYCRKKKESVWTQFLNLLNRPDGFIVNMTSRIIAKIACWSRELMEGSDLQHYLTWLKDQLRMPNNDYIQSVARCLQMMLRINEYKLAFVAIDGISTIVTVLAGRVNFQIQYQLTFCLWVLTFNVDLAKKMSKYNIIPILADILSESGKEKVARIILATFRNLIEKPDENEIKRDNAIAMVQCKVSRQLEILQGKKICRS
;
A
#
# COMPACT_ATOMS: atom_id res chain seq x y z
N MET A 1 3.54 27.80 -3.83
CA MET A 1 2.86 27.02 -4.87
C MET A 1 3.80 26.15 -5.72
N SER A 2 5.13 26.40 -5.77
CA SER A 2 6.06 25.60 -6.60
C SER A 2 6.63 24.33 -5.92
N LEU A 3 6.92 24.34 -4.61
CA LEU A 3 7.51 23.16 -3.94
C LEU A 3 6.58 21.92 -3.93
N SER A 4 5.27 22.11 -3.82
CA SER A 4 4.31 21.00 -3.78
C SER A 4 4.18 20.28 -5.13
N ALA A 5 4.35 21.01 -6.24
CA ALA A 5 4.31 20.46 -7.59
C ALA A 5 5.59 19.66 -7.90
N ASP A 6 6.76 20.15 -7.45
CA ASP A 6 8.03 19.44 -7.61
C ASP A 6 8.15 18.20 -6.71
N ILE A 7 7.58 18.21 -5.50
CA ILE A 7 7.52 17.01 -4.64
C ILE A 7 6.59 15.96 -5.24
N GLY A 8 5.46 16.38 -5.82
CA GLY A 8 4.57 15.52 -6.57
C GLY A 8 5.28 14.84 -7.74
N SER A 9 6.00 15.63 -8.56
CA SER A 9 6.73 15.12 -9.73
C SER A 9 7.85 14.13 -9.36
N VAL A 10 8.61 14.41 -8.29
CA VAL A 10 9.68 13.52 -7.79
C VAL A 10 9.12 12.20 -7.24
N LEU A 11 8.02 12.23 -6.48
CA LEU A 11 7.39 11.03 -5.94
C LEU A 11 6.65 10.21 -7.01
N THR A 12 6.16 10.85 -8.08
CA THR A 12 5.58 10.19 -9.26
C THR A 12 6.64 9.66 -10.24
N GLY A 13 7.84 10.26 -10.25
CA GLY A 13 8.95 9.90 -11.14
C GLY A 13 9.88 8.82 -10.59
N LEU A 14 9.72 8.42 -9.32
CA LEU A 14 10.38 7.22 -8.80
C LEU A 14 9.86 6.01 -9.59
N PRO A 15 10.74 5.14 -10.12
CA PRO A 15 10.31 3.97 -10.88
C PRO A 15 9.21 3.21 -10.14
N ASP A 16 8.20 2.75 -10.88
CA ASP A 16 7.18 1.77 -10.47
C ASP A 16 7.80 0.37 -10.15
N ASP A 17 9.04 0.34 -9.65
CA ASP A 17 9.73 -0.85 -9.09
C ASP A 17 8.99 -1.43 -7.88
N PHE A 18 7.92 -0.75 -7.44
CA PHE A 18 6.92 -1.27 -6.53
C PHE A 18 6.54 -2.70 -6.96
N GLU A 19 5.99 -2.91 -8.16
CA GLU A 19 5.47 -4.22 -8.59
C GLU A 19 6.48 -5.08 -9.35
N LYS A 20 7.54 -4.47 -9.91
CA LYS A 20 8.65 -5.17 -10.57
C LYS A 20 9.76 -5.65 -9.62
N GLY A 21 9.54 -5.62 -8.32
CA GLY A 21 10.37 -6.34 -7.34
C GLY A 21 10.14 -7.85 -7.43
N GLY A 22 10.38 -8.46 -8.60
CA GLY A 22 9.91 -9.80 -8.98
C GLY A 22 10.28 -10.92 -8.01
N VAL A 23 11.36 -10.78 -7.23
CA VAL A 23 11.78 -11.77 -6.23
C VAL A 23 11.18 -11.50 -4.83
N VAL A 24 10.92 -10.24 -4.50
CA VAL A 24 10.43 -9.83 -3.17
C VAL A 24 8.91 -9.80 -3.10
N ALA A 25 8.24 -9.44 -4.20
CA ALA A 25 6.79 -9.62 -4.33
C ALA A 25 6.42 -11.11 -4.30
N ALA A 26 7.27 -11.98 -4.88
CA ALA A 26 7.07 -13.43 -4.93
C ALA A 26 7.22 -14.15 -3.57
N THR A 27 7.84 -13.51 -2.57
CA THR A 27 8.03 -14.08 -1.22
C THR A 27 7.00 -13.61 -0.19
N SER A 28 6.06 -12.75 -0.59
CA SER A 28 4.94 -12.35 0.27
C SER A 28 3.93 -13.49 0.39
N VAL A 29 3.48 -13.77 1.62
CA VAL A 29 2.42 -14.76 1.93
C VAL A 29 1.16 -14.47 1.11
N LEU A 30 0.81 -13.20 0.90
CA LEU A 30 -0.35 -12.82 0.10
C LEU A 30 -0.21 -13.25 -1.36
N HIS A 31 0.98 -13.09 -1.94
CA HIS A 31 1.22 -13.43 -3.35
C HIS A 31 1.28 -14.94 -3.56
N GLN A 32 1.93 -15.67 -2.65
CA GLN A 32 1.97 -17.14 -2.68
C GLN A 32 0.57 -17.74 -2.62
N ARG A 33 -0.25 -17.31 -1.65
CA ARG A 33 -1.65 -17.74 -1.55
C ARG A 33 -2.48 -17.33 -2.77
N ALA A 34 -2.24 -16.16 -3.34
CA ALA A 34 -2.96 -15.73 -4.54
C ALA A 34 -2.69 -16.69 -5.72
N ASN A 35 -1.44 -17.11 -5.91
CA ASN A 35 -1.08 -18.09 -6.94
C ASN A 35 -1.73 -19.46 -6.70
N GLU A 36 -1.78 -19.92 -5.45
CA GLU A 36 -2.45 -21.18 -5.07
C GLU A 36 -3.96 -21.13 -5.34
N ILE A 37 -4.61 -20.05 -4.93
CA ILE A 37 -6.05 -19.86 -5.11
C ILE A 37 -6.40 -19.71 -6.60
N ARG A 38 -5.54 -19.07 -7.39
CA ARG A 38 -5.75 -18.87 -8.83
C ARG A 38 -5.76 -20.19 -9.62
N GLN A 39 -5.11 -21.24 -9.11
CA GLN A 39 -5.12 -22.58 -9.72
C GLN A 39 -6.44 -23.33 -9.47
N GLN A 40 -7.27 -22.86 -8.54
CA GLN A 40 -8.54 -23.49 -8.25
C GLN A 40 -9.60 -23.13 -9.29
N ARG A 41 -10.55 -24.03 -9.52
CA ARG A 41 -11.70 -23.78 -10.39
C ARG A 41 -12.92 -23.41 -9.57
N VAL A 42 -13.57 -22.31 -9.94
CA VAL A 42 -14.85 -21.91 -9.36
C VAL A 42 -15.99 -22.39 -10.26
N ASN A 43 -16.96 -23.10 -9.69
CA ASN A 43 -18.14 -23.53 -10.42
C ASN A 43 -19.19 -22.41 -10.48
N TRP A 44 -19.01 -21.46 -11.42
CA TRP A 44 -19.93 -20.34 -11.62
C TRP A 44 -21.37 -20.78 -11.93
N GLN A 45 -21.56 -21.94 -12.56
CA GLN A 45 -22.88 -22.46 -12.91
C GLN A 45 -23.72 -22.76 -11.66
N SER A 46 -23.08 -23.25 -10.59
CA SER A 46 -23.77 -23.49 -9.32
C SER A 46 -24.31 -22.21 -8.70
N TYR A 47 -23.57 -21.10 -8.79
CA TYR A 47 -24.01 -19.80 -8.29
C TYR A 47 -25.20 -19.26 -9.09
N LEU A 48 -25.18 -19.43 -10.42
CA LEU A 48 -26.31 -19.06 -11.29
C LEU A 48 -27.57 -19.87 -10.96
N GLN A 49 -27.44 -21.19 -10.81
CA GLN A 49 -28.56 -22.08 -10.45
C GLN A 49 -29.14 -21.75 -9.07
N SER A 50 -28.29 -21.36 -8.11
CA SER A 50 -28.71 -20.90 -6.79
C SER A 50 -29.24 -19.46 -6.74
N GLN A 51 -29.34 -18.77 -7.88
CA GLN A 51 -29.76 -17.36 -7.99
C GLN A 51 -28.89 -16.36 -7.21
N MET A 52 -27.65 -16.73 -6.88
CA MET A 52 -26.69 -15.86 -6.18
C MET A 52 -26.02 -14.85 -7.11
N ILE A 53 -26.06 -15.12 -8.43
CA ILE A 53 -25.59 -14.24 -9.49
C ILE A 53 -26.61 -14.23 -10.62
N THR A 54 -26.69 -13.14 -11.37
CA THR A 54 -27.59 -13.03 -12.53
C THR A 54 -27.00 -13.73 -13.76
N GLN A 55 -27.82 -13.95 -14.80
CA GLN A 55 -27.32 -14.48 -16.08
C GLN A 55 -26.27 -13.55 -16.72
N GLU A 56 -26.43 -12.23 -16.57
CA GLU A 56 -25.46 -11.24 -17.05
C GLU A 56 -24.13 -11.36 -16.31
N ASP A 57 -24.18 -11.49 -14.98
CA ASP A 57 -23.00 -11.67 -14.13
C ASP A 57 -22.28 -12.98 -14.47
N TYR A 58 -23.03 -14.07 -14.68
CA TYR A 58 -22.49 -15.36 -15.11
C TYR A 58 -21.78 -15.27 -16.47
N ASN A 59 -22.43 -14.67 -17.47
CA ASN A 59 -21.87 -14.54 -18.81
C ASN A 59 -20.55 -13.74 -18.78
N PHE A 60 -20.52 -12.66 -18.00
CA PHE A 60 -19.31 -11.85 -17.85
C PHE A 60 -18.19 -12.61 -17.13
N ILE A 61 -18.45 -13.22 -15.97
CA ILE A 61 -17.40 -13.85 -15.17
C ILE A 61 -16.80 -15.05 -15.90
N VAL A 62 -17.60 -15.84 -16.62
CA VAL A 62 -17.12 -16.95 -17.44
C VAL A 62 -16.28 -16.46 -18.60
N ALA A 63 -16.69 -15.40 -19.30
CA ALA A 63 -15.90 -14.80 -20.37
C ALA A 63 -14.56 -14.24 -19.85
N LEU A 64 -14.57 -13.63 -18.67
CA LEU A 64 -13.35 -13.12 -18.03
C LEU A 64 -12.41 -14.26 -17.64
N ASP A 65 -12.93 -15.35 -17.09
CA ASP A 65 -12.14 -16.50 -16.65
C ASP A 65 -11.56 -17.31 -17.82
N GLN A 66 -12.26 -17.35 -18.96
CA GLN A 66 -11.77 -17.94 -20.20
C GLN A 66 -10.72 -17.07 -20.92
N SER A 67 -10.65 -15.78 -20.59
CA SER A 67 -9.70 -14.84 -21.22
C SER A 67 -8.31 -14.98 -20.60
N THR A 68 -7.48 -15.84 -21.21
CA THR A 68 -6.15 -16.19 -20.68
C THR A 68 -5.09 -15.12 -20.91
N THR A 69 -5.24 -14.25 -21.92
CA THR A 69 -4.26 -13.20 -22.24
C THR A 69 -4.68 -11.82 -21.69
N PRO A 70 -3.72 -10.95 -21.30
CA PRO A 70 -4.03 -9.58 -20.90
C PRO A 70 -4.80 -8.79 -21.97
N GLU A 71 -4.52 -9.04 -23.26
CA GLU A 71 -5.16 -8.36 -24.39
C GLU A 71 -6.63 -8.77 -24.55
N SER A 72 -6.94 -10.06 -24.41
CA SER A 72 -8.32 -10.56 -24.46
C SER A 72 -9.15 -10.00 -23.30
N ARG A 73 -8.59 -10.00 -22.08
CA ARG A 73 -9.21 -9.35 -20.91
C ARG A 73 -9.40 -7.86 -21.13
N ALA A 74 -8.41 -7.16 -21.66
CA ALA A 74 -8.51 -5.73 -21.96
C ALA A 74 -9.65 -5.44 -22.96
N ASN A 75 -9.80 -6.26 -24.00
CA ASN A 75 -10.87 -6.11 -24.98
C ASN A 75 -12.26 -6.36 -24.37
N LEU A 76 -12.41 -7.43 -23.59
CA LEU A 76 -13.66 -7.73 -22.87
C LEU A 76 -14.03 -6.56 -21.95
N LEU A 77 -13.07 -6.08 -21.16
CA LEU A 77 -13.28 -4.97 -20.24
C LEU A 77 -13.63 -3.67 -20.97
N LYS A 78 -13.01 -3.38 -22.13
CA LYS A 78 -13.37 -2.21 -22.95
C LYS A 78 -14.82 -2.26 -23.43
N GLN A 79 -15.32 -3.43 -23.82
CA GLN A 79 -16.68 -3.61 -24.31
C GLN A 79 -17.71 -3.61 -23.17
N GLN A 80 -17.39 -4.24 -22.04
CA GLN A 80 -18.32 -4.49 -20.94
C GLN A 80 -17.90 -3.81 -19.63
N ARG A 81 -17.42 -2.56 -19.71
CA ARG A 81 -16.85 -1.81 -18.57
C ARG A 81 -17.76 -1.78 -17.35
N LEU A 82 -18.98 -1.29 -17.47
CA LEU A 82 -19.87 -1.13 -16.31
C LEU A 82 -20.43 -2.47 -15.82
N GLN A 83 -20.56 -3.45 -16.72
CA GLN A 83 -20.95 -4.80 -16.35
C GLN A 83 -19.88 -5.48 -15.51
N SER A 84 -18.59 -5.19 -15.71
CA SER A 84 -17.52 -5.75 -14.88
C SER A 84 -17.65 -5.29 -13.42
N ALA A 85 -17.76 -3.97 -13.19
CA ALA A 85 -17.98 -3.44 -11.84
C ALA A 85 -19.29 -3.95 -11.21
N LYS A 86 -20.38 -3.99 -11.98
CA LYS A 86 -21.67 -4.57 -11.54
C LYS A 86 -21.50 -6.00 -11.07
N THR A 87 -20.87 -6.85 -11.89
CA THR A 87 -20.67 -8.27 -11.61
C THR A 87 -19.86 -8.44 -10.34
N PHE A 88 -18.72 -7.74 -10.21
CA PHE A 88 -17.88 -7.83 -9.02
C PHE A 88 -18.57 -7.39 -7.74
N PHE A 89 -19.28 -6.25 -7.76
CA PHE A 89 -20.01 -5.78 -6.57
C PHE A 89 -21.20 -6.69 -6.23
N ASN A 90 -21.98 -7.16 -7.20
CA ASN A 90 -23.04 -8.13 -6.94
C ASN A 90 -22.48 -9.39 -6.29
N MET A 91 -21.44 -9.98 -6.88
CA MET A 91 -20.85 -11.22 -6.40
C MET A 91 -20.23 -11.08 -5.01
N LEU A 92 -19.46 -10.01 -4.75
CA LEU A 92 -18.91 -9.74 -3.43
C LEU A 92 -20.00 -9.44 -2.37
N GLY A 93 -21.21 -9.08 -2.79
CA GLY A 93 -22.31 -8.68 -1.90
C GLY A 93 -23.23 -9.84 -1.57
N HIS A 94 -23.43 -10.76 -2.52
CA HIS A 94 -24.30 -11.91 -2.36
C HIS A 94 -23.53 -13.17 -1.95
N ILE A 95 -22.32 -13.40 -2.46
CA ILE A 95 -21.57 -14.63 -2.20
C ILE A 95 -20.89 -14.54 -0.82
N SER A 96 -21.18 -15.51 0.05
CA SER A 96 -20.58 -15.61 1.37
C SER A 96 -19.39 -16.56 1.46
N ARG A 97 -19.24 -17.50 0.52
CA ARG A 97 -18.17 -18.52 0.52
C ARG A 97 -16.79 -17.87 0.33
N ASP A 98 -15.94 -18.00 1.35
CA ASP A 98 -14.63 -17.35 1.40
C ASP A 98 -13.75 -17.70 0.19
N GLN A 99 -13.66 -18.97 -0.19
CA GLN A 99 -12.85 -19.40 -1.34
C GLN A 99 -13.21 -18.66 -2.65
N THR A 100 -14.49 -18.37 -2.85
CA THR A 100 -14.97 -17.67 -4.04
C THR A 100 -14.71 -16.18 -3.95
N ILE A 101 -14.87 -15.59 -2.76
CA ILE A 101 -14.53 -14.17 -2.51
C ILE A 101 -13.04 -13.95 -2.74
N GLN A 102 -12.19 -14.83 -2.21
CA GLN A 102 -10.74 -14.77 -2.43
C GLN A 102 -10.40 -14.77 -3.93
N TYR A 103 -11.04 -15.66 -4.70
CA TYR A 103 -10.87 -15.73 -6.15
C TYR A 103 -11.31 -14.44 -6.85
N ILE A 104 -12.48 -13.92 -6.50
CA ILE A 104 -13.00 -12.67 -7.07
C ILE A 104 -12.06 -11.50 -6.77
N LEU A 105 -11.54 -11.40 -5.54
CA LEU A 105 -10.60 -10.35 -5.16
C LEU A 105 -9.29 -10.45 -5.96
N ILE A 106 -8.79 -11.66 -6.24
CA ILE A 106 -7.63 -11.85 -7.12
C ILE A 106 -7.94 -11.34 -8.53
N LEU A 107 -9.10 -11.68 -9.11
CA LEU A 107 -9.48 -11.19 -10.44
C LEU A 107 -9.56 -9.66 -10.49
N ILE A 108 -10.10 -9.02 -9.46
CA ILE A 108 -10.14 -7.55 -9.35
C ILE A 108 -8.73 -6.99 -9.25
N ASP A 109 -7.89 -7.55 -8.39
CA ASP A 109 -6.52 -7.09 -8.17
C ASP A 109 -5.65 -7.21 -9.43
N GLU A 110 -5.75 -8.33 -10.15
CA GLU A 110 -5.11 -8.59 -11.47
C GLU A 110 -5.63 -7.60 -12.52
N MET A 111 -6.95 -7.40 -12.59
CA MET A 111 -7.56 -6.45 -13.51
C MET A 111 -6.99 -5.04 -13.32
N LEU A 112 -6.87 -4.57 -12.08
CA LEU A 112 -6.32 -3.26 -11.75
C LEU A 112 -4.80 -3.20 -11.98
N GLN A 113 -4.11 -4.32 -11.75
CA GLN A 113 -2.67 -4.45 -11.93
C GLN A 113 -2.23 -4.26 -13.39
N GLU A 114 -3.01 -4.79 -14.32
CA GLU A 114 -2.74 -4.71 -15.76
C GLU A 114 -2.86 -3.29 -16.32
N ASP A 115 -3.78 -2.49 -15.78
CA ASP A 115 -4.00 -1.12 -16.20
C ASP A 115 -4.61 -0.31 -15.05
N LYS A 116 -3.80 0.61 -14.52
CA LYS A 116 -4.15 1.49 -13.40
C LYS A 116 -5.39 2.32 -13.67
N SER A 117 -5.70 2.65 -14.94
CA SER A 117 -6.88 3.46 -15.29
C SER A 117 -8.20 2.73 -15.04
N ARG A 118 -8.18 1.39 -14.91
CA ARG A 118 -9.38 0.56 -14.68
C ARG A 118 -10.02 0.78 -13.31
N VAL A 119 -9.33 1.42 -12.36
CA VAL A 119 -9.95 1.85 -11.08
C VAL A 119 -11.15 2.77 -11.32
N GLU A 120 -11.13 3.56 -12.40
CA GLU A 120 -12.21 4.48 -12.76
C GLU A 120 -13.50 3.75 -13.12
N ILE A 121 -13.44 2.47 -13.52
CA ILE A 121 -14.62 1.67 -13.83
C ILE A 121 -15.52 1.52 -12.60
N PHE A 122 -14.93 1.24 -11.43
CA PHE A 122 -15.68 1.08 -10.17
C PHE A 122 -16.30 2.41 -9.71
N LYS A 123 -15.52 3.50 -9.77
CA LYS A 123 -16.00 4.85 -9.43
C LYS A 123 -17.14 5.30 -10.35
N GLU A 124 -17.00 5.10 -11.66
CA GLU A 124 -18.04 5.46 -12.64
C GLU A 124 -19.34 4.69 -12.38
N TYR A 125 -19.23 3.39 -12.10
CA TYR A 125 -20.38 2.55 -11.78
C TYR A 125 -21.10 3.01 -10.50
N CYS A 126 -20.36 3.21 -9.41
CA CYS A 126 -20.93 3.67 -8.14
C CYS A 126 -21.53 5.08 -8.25
N ARG A 127 -20.91 5.98 -9.03
CA ARG A 127 -21.44 7.32 -9.31
C ARG A 127 -22.80 7.26 -10.00
N LYS A 128 -22.98 6.35 -10.96
CA LYS A 128 -24.28 6.14 -11.64
C LYS A 128 -25.36 5.62 -10.69
N LYS A 129 -24.99 4.82 -9.69
CA LYS A 129 -25.89 4.31 -8.65
C LYS A 129 -26.07 5.25 -7.45
N LYS A 130 -25.30 6.34 -7.36
CA LYS A 130 -25.22 7.21 -6.16
C LYS A 130 -24.83 6.44 -4.89
N GLU A 131 -23.96 5.45 -5.05
CA GLU A 131 -23.43 4.63 -3.96
C GLU A 131 -21.96 4.97 -3.70
N SER A 132 -21.45 4.68 -2.49
CA SER A 132 -20.02 4.78 -2.21
C SER A 132 -19.29 3.56 -2.78
N VAL A 133 -18.18 3.80 -3.47
CA VAL A 133 -17.28 2.74 -3.97
C VAL A 133 -16.63 1.96 -2.82
N TRP A 134 -16.57 2.55 -1.63
CA TRP A 134 -15.80 2.03 -0.51
C TRP A 134 -16.59 1.05 0.34
N THR A 135 -17.89 1.28 0.55
CA THR A 135 -18.72 0.55 1.53
C THR A 135 -18.52 -0.95 1.48
N GLN A 136 -18.58 -1.54 0.30
CA GLN A 136 -18.47 -2.98 0.14
C GLN A 136 -17.07 -3.51 0.43
N PHE A 137 -16.03 -2.81 -0.02
CA PHE A 137 -14.65 -3.19 0.30
C PHE A 137 -14.33 -2.97 1.77
N LEU A 138 -14.80 -1.89 2.39
CA LEU A 138 -14.61 -1.63 3.82
C LEU A 138 -15.30 -2.71 4.67
N ASN A 139 -16.48 -3.18 4.27
CA ASN A 139 -17.15 -4.29 4.95
C ASN A 139 -16.33 -5.59 4.90
N LEU A 140 -15.64 -5.86 3.79
CA LEU A 140 -14.78 -7.04 3.65
C LEU A 140 -13.55 -6.99 4.57
N LEU A 141 -13.09 -5.81 5.01
CA LEU A 141 -12.00 -5.68 6.00
C LEU A 141 -12.36 -6.22 7.39
N ASN A 142 -13.65 -6.44 7.66
CA ASN A 142 -14.15 -7.01 8.92
C ASN A 142 -14.30 -8.55 8.88
N ARG A 143 -13.97 -9.19 7.75
CA ARG A 143 -14.00 -10.65 7.64
C ARG A 143 -12.88 -11.28 8.50
N PRO A 144 -13.08 -12.49 9.03
CA PRO A 144 -12.04 -13.18 9.81
C PRO A 144 -10.90 -13.73 8.95
N ASP A 145 -11.12 -13.92 7.64
CA ASP A 145 -10.14 -14.49 6.73
C ASP A 145 -9.02 -13.49 6.41
N GLY A 146 -7.80 -13.83 6.83
CA GLY A 146 -6.62 -12.99 6.67
C GLY A 146 -6.25 -12.67 5.21
N PHE A 147 -6.54 -13.57 4.27
CA PHE A 147 -6.29 -13.31 2.85
C PHE A 147 -7.28 -12.30 2.29
N ILE A 148 -8.58 -12.48 2.55
CA ILE A 148 -9.65 -11.59 2.10
C ILE A 148 -9.35 -10.16 2.56
N VAL A 149 -9.14 -9.94 3.85
CA VAL A 149 -8.93 -8.58 4.37
C VAL A 149 -7.69 -7.90 3.77
N ASN A 150 -6.59 -8.66 3.56
CA ASN A 150 -5.36 -8.11 3.02
C ASN A 150 -5.41 -7.88 1.50
N MET A 151 -6.08 -8.77 0.74
CA MET A 151 -6.30 -8.55 -0.68
C MET A 151 -7.27 -7.39 -0.93
N THR A 152 -8.33 -7.30 -0.14
CA THR A 152 -9.26 -6.17 -0.13
C THR A 152 -8.52 -4.87 0.20
N SER A 153 -7.66 -4.83 1.22
CA SER A 153 -6.84 -3.67 1.53
C SER A 153 -5.96 -3.25 0.34
N ARG A 154 -5.34 -4.21 -0.35
CA ARG A 154 -4.57 -3.92 -1.57
C ARG A 154 -5.42 -3.25 -2.64
N ILE A 155 -6.62 -3.77 -2.90
CA ILE A 155 -7.56 -3.20 -3.87
C ILE A 155 -7.99 -1.79 -3.45
N ILE A 156 -8.32 -1.56 -2.17
CA ILE A 156 -8.66 -0.23 -1.65
C ILE A 156 -7.50 0.74 -1.89
N ALA A 157 -6.27 0.36 -1.54
CA ALA A 157 -5.09 1.21 -1.76
C ALA A 157 -4.90 1.56 -3.24
N LYS A 158 -5.09 0.59 -4.15
CA LYS A 158 -5.03 0.81 -5.61
C LYS A 158 -6.08 1.81 -6.07
N ILE A 159 -7.35 1.60 -5.71
CA ILE A 159 -8.44 2.51 -6.09
C ILE A 159 -8.20 3.91 -5.51
N ALA A 160 -7.81 4.00 -4.24
CA ALA A 160 -7.57 5.27 -3.55
C ALA A 160 -6.35 6.05 -4.09
N CYS A 161 -5.34 5.37 -4.62
CA CYS A 161 -4.11 6.01 -5.10
C CYS A 161 -4.08 6.22 -6.62
N TRP A 162 -4.78 5.41 -7.40
CA TRP A 162 -4.74 5.50 -8.86
C TRP A 162 -5.97 6.20 -9.45
N SER A 163 -7.02 6.41 -8.66
CA SER A 163 -8.18 7.17 -9.12
C SER A 163 -7.88 8.67 -9.17
N ARG A 164 -8.58 9.36 -10.07
CA ARG A 164 -8.59 10.83 -10.15
C ARG A 164 -9.23 11.47 -8.93
N GLU A 165 -10.16 10.76 -8.29
CA GLU A 165 -10.94 11.25 -7.15
C GLU A 165 -10.46 10.55 -5.87
N LEU A 166 -9.86 11.34 -4.98
CA LEU A 166 -9.27 10.84 -3.73
C LEU A 166 -10.33 10.27 -2.78
N MET A 167 -9.89 9.35 -1.92
CA MET A 167 -10.67 8.87 -0.77
C MET A 167 -10.65 9.95 0.32
N GLU A 168 -11.80 10.27 0.91
CA GLU A 168 -11.91 11.36 1.87
C GLU A 168 -12.79 11.01 3.07
N GLY A 169 -12.82 11.89 4.07
CA GLY A 169 -13.72 11.79 5.22
C GLY A 169 -13.55 10.52 6.05
N SER A 170 -14.68 9.96 6.50
CA SER A 170 -14.73 8.80 7.37
C SER A 170 -14.14 7.53 6.74
N ASP A 171 -14.30 7.39 5.42
CA ASP A 171 -13.80 6.21 4.70
C ASP A 171 -12.27 6.17 4.74
N LEU A 172 -11.61 7.31 4.46
CA LEU A 172 -10.16 7.44 4.56
C LEU A 172 -9.67 7.17 5.98
N GLN A 173 -10.32 7.78 6.98
CA GLN A 173 -9.94 7.60 8.38
C GLN A 173 -10.09 6.15 8.83
N HIS A 174 -11.18 5.48 8.44
CA HIS A 174 -11.41 4.07 8.73
C HIS A 174 -10.30 3.20 8.14
N TYR A 175 -9.97 3.38 6.86
CA TYR A 175 -8.96 2.57 6.20
C TYR A 175 -7.54 2.82 6.75
N LEU A 176 -7.17 4.07 7.00
CA LEU A 176 -5.87 4.39 7.61
C LEU A 176 -5.77 3.86 9.06
N THR A 177 -6.87 3.85 9.81
CA THR A 177 -6.93 3.24 11.13
C THR A 177 -6.76 1.73 11.04
N TRP A 178 -7.43 1.08 10.09
CA TRP A 178 -7.24 -0.36 9.83
C TRP A 178 -5.77 -0.68 9.49
N LEU A 179 -5.12 0.08 8.61
CA LEU A 179 -3.69 -0.11 8.30
C LEU A 179 -2.81 0.04 9.54
N LYS A 180 -3.09 1.06 10.37
CA LYS A 180 -2.37 1.33 11.62
C LYS A 180 -2.50 0.15 12.60
N ASP A 181 -3.71 -0.38 12.77
CA ASP A 181 -3.98 -1.47 13.70
C ASP A 181 -3.35 -2.79 13.21
N GLN A 182 -3.42 -3.06 11.91
CA GLN A 182 -2.79 -4.22 11.29
C GLN A 182 -1.26 -4.20 11.39
N LEU A 183 -0.63 -3.03 11.37
CA LEU A 183 0.81 -2.90 11.63
C LEU A 183 1.20 -3.24 13.07
N ARG A 184 0.31 -2.99 14.03
CA ARG A 184 0.54 -3.27 15.46
C ARG A 184 0.16 -4.69 15.85
N MET A 185 -0.60 -5.39 15.01
CA MET A 185 -1.05 -6.76 15.29
C MET A 185 0.16 -7.69 15.46
N PRO A 186 0.29 -8.38 16.61
CA PRO A 186 1.39 -9.31 16.83
C PRO A 186 1.27 -10.50 15.88
N ASN A 187 2.41 -11.01 15.39
CA ASN A 187 2.48 -12.17 14.50
C ASN A 187 1.61 -12.04 13.23
N ASN A 188 1.51 -10.84 12.66
CA ASN A 188 0.77 -10.64 11.42
C ASN A 188 1.56 -11.16 10.20
N ASP A 189 1.17 -12.32 9.68
CA ASP A 189 1.77 -12.94 8.48
C ASP A 189 1.70 -12.04 7.23
N TYR A 190 0.75 -11.10 7.20
CA TYR A 190 0.50 -10.19 6.09
C TYR A 190 1.08 -8.79 6.30
N ILE A 191 1.86 -8.55 7.36
CA ILE A 191 2.42 -7.23 7.69
C ILE A 191 3.17 -6.58 6.52
N GLN A 192 3.83 -7.36 5.67
CA GLN A 192 4.50 -6.85 4.47
C GLN A 192 3.52 -6.27 3.45
N SER A 193 2.33 -6.86 3.31
CA SER A 193 1.26 -6.32 2.46
C SER A 193 0.68 -5.04 3.04
N VAL A 194 0.44 -5.02 4.36
CA VAL A 194 -0.09 -3.86 5.08
C VAL A 194 0.87 -2.67 4.98
N ALA A 195 2.15 -2.86 5.31
CA ALA A 195 3.19 -1.83 5.20
C ALA A 195 3.32 -1.31 3.76
N ARG A 196 3.14 -2.19 2.78
CA ARG A 196 3.16 -1.84 1.37
C ARG A 196 1.94 -1.01 0.93
N CYS A 197 0.75 -1.33 1.41
CA CYS A 197 -0.45 -0.52 1.19
C CYS A 197 -0.27 0.87 1.80
N LEU A 198 0.23 0.95 3.04
CA LEU A 198 0.55 2.23 3.68
C LEU A 198 1.58 3.04 2.87
N GLN A 199 2.62 2.37 2.36
CA GLN A 199 3.64 3.00 1.52
C GLN A 199 3.05 3.65 0.25
N MET A 200 2.03 3.05 -0.36
CA MET A 200 1.31 3.67 -1.50
C MET A 200 0.52 4.90 -1.04
N MET A 201 -0.28 4.74 0.01
CA MET A 201 -1.16 5.79 0.51
C MET A 201 -0.37 7.04 0.89
N LEU A 202 0.74 6.88 1.61
CA LEU A 202 1.53 8.02 2.09
C LEU A 202 2.27 8.78 0.98
N ARG A 203 2.18 8.40 -0.30
CA ARG A 203 2.67 9.25 -1.39
C ARG A 203 1.80 10.48 -1.62
N ILE A 204 0.52 10.39 -1.29
CA ILE A 204 -0.48 11.44 -1.47
C ILE A 204 -0.52 12.33 -0.22
N ASN A 205 -0.45 13.65 -0.41
CA ASN A 205 -0.26 14.59 0.70
C ASN A 205 -1.44 14.61 1.69
N GLU A 206 -2.66 14.55 1.18
CA GLU A 206 -3.91 14.48 1.95
C GLU A 206 -3.90 13.27 2.86
N TYR A 207 -3.44 12.12 2.36
CA TYR A 207 -3.36 10.88 3.13
C TYR A 207 -2.25 10.93 4.18
N LYS A 208 -1.13 11.62 3.91
CA LYS A 208 -0.09 11.89 4.92
C LYS A 208 -0.67 12.63 6.12
N LEU A 209 -1.39 13.73 5.87
CA LEU A 209 -1.98 14.55 6.92
C LEU A 209 -2.99 13.76 7.75
N ALA A 210 -3.89 13.02 7.08
CA ALA A 210 -4.86 12.15 7.74
C ALA A 210 -4.19 11.06 8.59
N PHE A 211 -3.11 10.43 8.09
CA PHE A 211 -2.38 9.40 8.83
C PHE A 211 -1.67 9.97 10.07
N VAL A 212 -1.12 11.18 9.97
CA VAL A 212 -0.50 11.86 11.12
C VAL A 212 -1.54 12.30 12.15
N ALA A 213 -2.75 12.65 11.72
CA ALA A 213 -3.84 13.02 12.62
C ALA A 213 -4.29 11.86 13.53
N ILE A 214 -4.16 10.60 13.06
CA ILE A 214 -4.50 9.39 13.83
C ILE A 214 -3.31 8.77 14.58
N ASP A 215 -2.26 9.56 14.86
CA ASP A 215 -1.01 9.13 15.52
C ASP A 215 -0.25 8.01 14.74
N GLY A 216 -0.25 8.13 13.42
CA GLY A 216 0.40 7.16 12.54
C GLY A 216 1.92 7.10 12.68
N ILE A 217 2.60 8.23 12.97
CA ILE A 217 4.07 8.28 13.12
C ILE A 217 4.51 7.40 14.30
N SER A 218 3.88 7.56 15.46
CA SER A 218 4.13 6.75 16.66
C SER A 218 4.03 5.25 16.37
N THR A 219 3.02 4.87 15.58
CA THR A 219 2.82 3.47 15.16
C THR A 219 3.99 2.94 14.35
N ILE A 220 4.43 3.69 13.33
CA ILE A 220 5.57 3.28 12.50
C ILE A 220 6.83 3.09 13.37
N VAL A 221 7.09 4.06 14.25
CA VAL A 221 8.26 4.05 15.14
C VAL A 221 8.23 2.85 16.08
N THR A 222 7.08 2.56 16.68
CA THR A 222 6.88 1.41 17.57
C THR A 222 7.15 0.07 16.85
N VAL A 223 6.63 -0.08 15.63
CA VAL A 223 6.81 -1.31 14.85
C VAL A 223 8.27 -1.48 14.40
N LEU A 224 8.94 -0.38 14.00
CA LEU A 224 10.37 -0.41 13.66
C LEU A 224 11.25 -0.83 14.85
N ALA A 225 10.90 -0.38 16.06
CA ALA A 225 11.61 -0.78 17.27
C ALA A 225 11.48 -2.30 17.58
N GLY A 226 10.43 -2.95 17.09
CA GLY A 226 10.14 -4.38 17.32
C GLY A 226 11.01 -5.38 16.54
N ARG A 227 12.19 -4.96 16.01
CA ARG A 227 13.13 -5.81 15.25
C ARG A 227 12.48 -6.58 14.09
N VAL A 228 11.73 -5.86 13.27
CA VAL A 228 11.12 -6.40 12.05
C VAL A 228 12.17 -6.73 10.98
N ASN A 229 11.81 -7.59 10.02
CA ASN A 229 12.70 -7.97 8.93
C ASN A 229 13.08 -6.76 8.02
N PHE A 230 14.16 -6.90 7.25
CA PHE A 230 14.70 -5.81 6.43
C PHE A 230 13.71 -5.25 5.39
N GLN A 231 12.72 -6.03 4.96
CA GLN A 231 11.72 -5.58 3.99
C GLN A 231 10.74 -4.61 4.65
N ILE A 232 10.26 -4.95 5.85
CA ILE A 232 9.40 -4.07 6.66
C ILE A 232 10.18 -2.83 7.10
N GLN A 233 11.44 -3.00 7.55
CA GLN A 233 12.32 -1.87 7.86
C GLN A 233 12.40 -0.88 6.71
N TYR A 234 12.63 -1.37 5.48
CA TYR A 234 12.66 -0.53 4.28
C TYR A 234 11.32 0.17 4.03
N GLN A 235 10.19 -0.56 4.03
CA GLN A 235 8.87 0.00 3.73
C GLN A 235 8.43 1.06 4.74
N LEU A 236 8.62 0.79 6.02
CA LEU A 236 8.27 1.70 7.10
C LEU A 236 9.21 2.90 7.16
N THR A 237 10.51 2.72 6.94
CA THR A 237 11.45 3.85 6.81
C THR A 237 11.11 4.70 5.59
N PHE A 238 10.69 4.09 4.47
CA PHE A 238 10.20 4.84 3.31
C PHE A 238 8.97 5.68 3.67
N CYS A 239 8.04 5.15 4.47
CA CYS A 239 6.90 5.92 4.96
C CYS A 239 7.37 7.15 5.74
N LEU A 240 8.32 7.00 6.67
CA LEU A 240 8.93 8.13 7.40
C LEU A 240 9.60 9.13 6.44
N TRP A 241 10.40 8.64 5.50
CA TRP A 241 11.07 9.46 4.50
C TRP A 241 10.08 10.31 3.70
N VAL A 242 8.98 9.73 3.22
CA VAL A 242 7.98 10.47 2.43
C VAL A 242 7.26 11.54 3.27
N LEU A 243 7.09 11.32 4.58
CA LEU A 243 6.53 12.32 5.51
C LEU A 243 7.47 13.52 5.68
N THR A 244 8.80 13.31 5.67
CA THR A 244 9.79 14.38 5.86
C THR A 244 9.80 15.45 4.75
N PHE A 245 9.16 15.19 3.60
CA PHE A 245 9.02 16.19 2.53
C PHE A 245 8.05 17.32 2.88
N ASN A 246 7.15 17.10 3.83
CA ASN A 246 6.33 18.16 4.40
C ASN A 246 7.08 18.76 5.59
N VAL A 247 7.38 20.04 5.53
CA VAL A 247 8.21 20.76 6.51
C VAL A 247 7.60 20.72 7.91
N ASP A 248 6.28 20.92 8.04
CA ASP A 248 5.58 20.85 9.32
C ASP A 248 5.60 19.44 9.92
N LEU A 249 5.46 18.42 9.06
CA LEU A 249 5.56 17.02 9.49
C LEU A 249 6.99 16.67 9.91
N ALA A 250 8.01 17.14 9.18
CA ALA A 250 9.41 16.94 9.54
C ALA A 250 9.73 17.55 10.91
N LYS A 251 9.20 18.75 11.21
CA LYS A 251 9.29 19.38 12.54
C LYS A 251 8.59 18.55 13.61
N LYS A 252 7.39 18.04 13.31
CA LYS A 252 6.66 17.17 14.25
C LYS A 252 7.40 15.86 14.50
N MET A 253 8.09 15.33 13.49
CA MET A 253 8.85 14.08 13.54
C MET A 253 10.04 14.13 14.50
N SER A 254 10.66 15.29 14.75
CA SER A 254 11.79 15.41 15.69
C SER A 254 11.41 15.06 17.14
N LYS A 255 10.12 15.14 17.48
CA LYS A 255 9.59 14.76 18.80
C LYS A 255 9.49 13.25 19.02
N TYR A 256 9.63 12.46 17.97
CA TYR A 256 9.61 11.01 18.04
C TYR A 256 11.05 10.51 18.06
N ASN A 257 11.29 9.39 18.77
CA ASN A 257 12.60 8.71 18.86
C ASN A 257 13.03 8.04 17.54
N ILE A 258 12.78 8.67 16.39
CA ILE A 258 13.06 8.16 15.04
C ILE A 258 14.57 8.01 14.84
N ILE A 259 15.37 9.00 15.23
CA ILE A 259 16.81 9.01 14.96
C ILE A 259 17.52 7.82 15.63
N PRO A 260 17.35 7.57 16.95
CA PRO A 260 17.94 6.39 17.59
C PRO A 260 17.53 5.08 16.93
N ILE A 261 16.22 4.88 16.68
CA ILE A 261 15.71 3.63 16.10
C ILE A 261 16.28 3.38 14.70
N LEU A 262 16.32 4.40 13.84
CA LEU A 262 16.90 4.26 12.50
C LEU A 262 18.42 4.07 12.54
N ALA A 263 19.12 4.66 13.53
CA ALA A 263 20.56 4.48 13.68
C ALA A 263 20.90 3.05 14.11
N ASP A 264 20.14 2.48 15.02
CA ASP A 264 20.26 1.08 15.42
C ASP A 264 20.05 0.16 14.22
N ILE A 265 18.97 0.35 13.45
CA ILE A 265 18.70 -0.42 12.22
C ILE A 265 19.82 -0.26 11.20
N LEU A 266 20.37 0.96 11.02
CA LEU A 266 21.47 1.22 10.08
C LEU A 266 22.76 0.48 10.49
N SER A 267 22.99 0.31 11.79
CA SER A 267 24.16 -0.39 12.32
C SER A 267 24.06 -1.91 12.15
N GLU A 268 22.86 -2.47 12.31
CA GLU A 268 22.59 -3.92 12.21
C GLU A 268 22.36 -4.39 10.76
N SER A 269 21.86 -3.49 9.89
CA SER A 269 21.45 -3.87 8.54
C SER A 269 22.63 -4.00 7.57
N GLY A 270 22.78 -5.20 7.01
CA GLY A 270 23.68 -5.46 5.87
C GLY A 270 23.06 -5.14 4.50
N LYS A 271 21.84 -4.57 4.44
CA LYS A 271 21.12 -4.36 3.17
C LYS A 271 21.25 -2.92 2.70
N GLU A 272 21.89 -2.72 1.55
CA GLU A 272 22.12 -1.38 0.97
C GLU A 272 20.83 -0.57 0.82
N LYS A 273 19.74 -1.20 0.36
CA LYS A 273 18.47 -0.50 0.16
C LYS A 273 17.90 0.09 1.45
N VAL A 274 18.12 -0.58 2.59
CA VAL A 274 17.69 -0.10 3.92
C VAL A 274 18.59 1.05 4.35
N ALA A 275 19.91 0.90 4.18
CA ALA A 275 20.86 1.96 4.50
C ALA A 275 20.56 3.24 3.69
N ARG A 276 20.36 3.14 2.37
CA ARG A 276 20.07 4.29 1.50
C ARG A 276 18.82 5.06 1.95
N ILE A 277 17.72 4.37 2.27
CA ILE A 277 16.49 5.04 2.68
C ILE A 277 16.61 5.68 4.08
N ILE A 278 17.36 5.07 5.00
CA ILE A 278 17.66 5.67 6.32
C ILE A 278 18.47 6.94 6.15
N LEU A 279 19.54 6.90 5.36
CA LEU A 279 20.39 8.06 5.11
C LEU A 279 19.62 9.21 4.42
N ALA A 280 18.73 8.88 3.47
CA ALA A 280 17.85 9.86 2.85
C ALA A 280 16.87 10.49 3.87
N THR A 281 16.38 9.70 4.83
CA THR A 281 15.53 10.18 5.93
C THR A 281 16.29 11.12 6.85
N PHE A 282 17.50 10.74 7.28
CA PHE A 282 18.37 11.58 8.10
C PHE A 282 18.72 12.90 7.43
N ARG A 283 19.08 12.85 6.14
CA ARG A 283 19.35 14.06 5.35
C ARG A 283 18.13 15.00 5.37
N ASN A 284 16.94 14.50 5.10
CA ASN A 284 15.73 15.32 5.11
C ASN A 284 15.43 15.90 6.51
N LEU A 285 15.65 15.15 7.60
CA LEU A 285 15.45 15.65 8.97
C LEU A 285 16.41 16.80 9.35
N ILE A 286 17.56 16.93 8.68
CA ILE A 286 18.50 18.04 8.88
C ILE A 286 18.22 19.19 7.89
N GLU A 287 17.95 18.87 6.62
CA GLU A 287 17.85 19.90 5.57
C GLU A 287 16.48 20.58 5.50
N LYS A 288 15.39 19.87 5.83
CA LYS A 288 14.01 20.35 5.59
C LYS A 288 13.40 21.25 6.66
N PRO A 289 13.61 21.04 7.97
CA PRO A 289 13.10 21.99 8.97
C PRO A 289 13.61 23.41 8.70
N ASP A 290 12.89 24.44 9.10
CA ASP A 290 13.38 25.83 8.96
C ASP A 290 14.14 26.26 10.20
N GLU A 291 13.73 25.77 11.38
CA GLU A 291 14.31 26.13 12.67
C GLU A 291 15.69 25.51 12.86
N ASN A 292 16.69 26.37 13.04
CA ASN A 292 18.08 25.94 13.26
C ASN A 292 18.25 25.10 14.54
N GLU A 293 17.41 25.30 15.54
CA GLU A 293 17.40 24.50 16.78
C GLU A 293 17.06 23.04 16.49
N ILE A 294 15.98 22.77 15.75
CA ILE A 294 15.59 21.42 15.35
C ILE A 294 16.67 20.75 14.50
N LYS A 295 17.28 21.48 13.57
CA LYS A 295 18.40 20.96 12.76
C LYS A 295 19.58 20.53 13.64
N ARG A 296 19.93 21.39 14.60
CA ARG A 296 21.04 21.17 15.53
C ARG A 296 20.75 19.96 16.42
N ASP A 297 19.55 19.86 16.98
CA ASP A 297 19.17 18.75 17.86
C ASP A 297 19.16 17.42 17.10
N ASN A 298 18.61 17.40 15.88
CA ASN A 298 18.65 16.22 15.02
C ASN A 298 20.09 15.81 14.69
N ALA A 299 20.96 16.76 14.36
CA ALA A 299 22.38 16.48 14.09
C ALA A 299 23.11 15.95 15.33
N ILE A 300 22.88 16.54 16.51
CA ILE A 300 23.44 16.08 17.78
C ILE A 300 22.97 14.65 18.08
N ALA A 301 21.68 14.36 17.92
CA ALA A 301 21.15 13.02 18.13
C ALA A 301 21.80 11.98 17.20
N MET A 302 22.03 12.32 15.92
CA MET A 302 22.72 11.43 14.98
C MET A 302 24.19 11.18 15.37
N VAL A 303 24.89 12.20 15.85
CA VAL A 303 26.27 12.06 16.36
C VAL A 303 26.30 11.17 17.60
N GLN A 304 25.38 11.38 18.55
CA GLN A 304 25.26 10.56 19.76
C GLN A 304 24.95 9.09 19.43
N CYS A 305 24.14 8.84 18.41
CA CYS A 305 23.83 7.50 17.91
C CYS A 305 24.93 6.91 16.99
N LYS A 306 26.13 7.51 16.96
CA LYS A 306 27.32 7.03 16.22
C LYS A 306 27.10 6.89 14.71
N VAL A 307 26.16 7.65 14.13
CA VAL A 307 25.89 7.60 12.68
C VAL A 307 27.12 7.97 11.86
N SER A 308 27.97 8.90 12.33
CA SER A 308 29.21 9.30 11.66
C SER A 308 30.17 8.13 11.43
N ARG A 309 30.36 7.28 12.44
CA ARG A 309 31.21 6.08 12.32
C ARG A 309 30.64 5.11 11.28
N GLN A 310 29.31 4.98 11.23
CA GLN A 310 28.65 4.12 10.25
C GLN A 310 28.77 4.65 8.82
N LEU A 311 28.76 5.98 8.64
CA LEU A 311 29.01 6.62 7.36
C LEU A 311 30.42 6.33 6.83
N GLU A 312 31.44 6.39 7.68
CA GLU A 312 32.82 6.04 7.30
C GLU A 312 32.92 4.58 6.82
N ILE A 313 32.26 3.65 7.52
CA ILE A 313 32.20 2.24 7.14
C ILE A 313 31.51 2.07 5.78
N LEU A 314 30.40 2.79 5.53
CA LEU A 314 29.67 2.73 4.27
C LEU A 314 30.45 3.34 3.10
N GLN A 315 31.20 4.42 3.33
CA GLN A 315 32.10 5.03 2.34
C GLN A 315 33.20 4.05 1.92
N GLY A 316 33.82 3.35 2.88
CA GLY A 316 34.83 2.32 2.62
C GLY A 316 34.31 1.15 1.77
N LYS A 317 33.00 0.85 1.83
CA LYS A 317 32.36 -0.24 1.08
C LYS A 317 31.97 0.12 -0.37
N LYS A 318 32.25 1.33 -0.88
CA LYS A 318 31.83 1.82 -2.21
C LYS A 318 30.31 1.77 -2.48
N ILE A 319 29.47 1.79 -1.43
CA ILE A 319 28.00 1.68 -1.54
C ILE A 319 27.36 3.01 -2.00
N CYS A 320 28.08 4.14 -1.89
CA CYS A 320 27.60 5.49 -2.22
C CYS A 320 28.10 6.01 -3.58
N ARG A 321 27.98 5.22 -4.66
CA ARG A 321 28.01 5.74 -6.04
C ARG A 321 26.81 5.20 -6.80
N SER A 322 25.67 5.85 -6.66
CA SER A 322 24.56 5.91 -7.63
C SER A 322 23.55 6.95 -7.16
#